data_AF-A0A2E7V019-F1
#
_entry.id   AF-A0A2E7V019-F1
#
_cell.length_a   1.000
_cell.length_b   1.000
_cell.length_c   1.000
_cell.angle_alpha   90.00
_cell.angle_beta   90.00
_cell.angle_gamma   90.00
#
_symmetry.space_group_name_H-M   'P 1'
#
loop_
_entity.id
_entity.type
_entity.pdbx_description
1 polymer ?
#
loop_
_entity_poly.entity_id
_entity_poly.type
_entity_poly.pdbx_seq_one_letter_code
_entity_poly.pdbx_strand_id
1 'polypeptide(L)'
;MAKKTTKKRGRPKGKGNAQVQTVDVRLSRCNKCGSTERSKYYQKRELALTGINQDGEIYNRVIWRRTRCLECDQIRDDRTYIFVPPTD
;
A
#
# COMPACT_ATOMS: atom_id res chain seq x y z
N MET A 1 4.98 -54.19 -19.94
CA MET A 1 4.86 -53.24 -18.82
C MET A 1 4.89 -51.82 -19.40
N ALA A 2 3.78 -51.06 -19.33
CA ALA A 2 3.66 -49.76 -20.00
C ALA A 2 4.10 -48.60 -19.09
N LYS A 3 4.99 -47.74 -19.59
CA LYS A 3 5.62 -46.62 -18.87
C LYS A 3 4.63 -45.44 -18.80
N LYS A 4 4.08 -45.14 -17.61
CA LYS A 4 3.21 -43.96 -17.39
C LYS A 4 4.05 -42.67 -17.47
N THR A 5 3.71 -41.79 -18.40
CA THR A 5 4.30 -40.45 -18.52
C THR A 5 3.69 -39.51 -17.48
N THR A 6 4.51 -39.01 -16.56
CA THR A 6 4.12 -38.00 -15.57
C THR A 6 3.96 -36.64 -16.28
N LYS A 7 2.71 -36.19 -16.50
CA LYS A 7 2.42 -34.84 -17.00
C LYS A 7 3.02 -33.83 -16.02
N LYS A 8 4.03 -33.07 -16.45
CA LYS A 8 4.60 -31.96 -15.68
C LYS A 8 3.46 -31.01 -15.28
N ARG A 9 3.23 -30.82 -13.97
CA ARG A 9 2.29 -29.83 -13.40
C ARG A 9 2.85 -28.43 -13.63
N GLY A 10 2.81 -27.96 -14.87
CA GLY A 10 3.08 -26.56 -15.20
C GLY A 10 2.00 -25.65 -14.62
N ARG A 11 2.36 -24.39 -14.34
CA ARG A 11 1.44 -23.34 -13.91
C ARG A 11 0.26 -23.25 -14.92
N PRO A 12 -1.00 -23.18 -14.46
CA PRO A 12 -2.15 -23.04 -15.34
C PRO A 12 -2.03 -21.78 -16.21
N LYS A 13 -2.53 -21.88 -17.46
CA LYS A 13 -2.45 -20.84 -18.48
C LYS A 13 -3.29 -19.62 -18.08
N GLY A 14 -2.69 -18.68 -17.37
CA GLY A 14 -3.23 -17.33 -17.15
C GLY A 14 -2.51 -16.33 -18.06
N LYS A 15 -3.18 -15.22 -18.43
CA LYS A 15 -2.63 -14.11 -19.24
C LYS A 15 -1.23 -13.73 -18.74
N GLY A 16 -0.18 -14.25 -19.36
CA GLY A 16 1.17 -13.74 -19.20
C GLY A 16 1.25 -12.39 -19.92
N ASN A 17 1.84 -11.39 -19.28
CA ASN A 17 2.17 -10.09 -19.85
C ASN A 17 1.02 -9.07 -19.97
N ALA A 18 0.09 -9.03 -19.00
CA ALA A 18 -0.70 -7.81 -18.84
C ALA A 18 0.26 -6.66 -18.48
N GLN A 19 0.36 -5.64 -19.32
CA GLN A 19 1.00 -4.38 -18.93
C GLN A 19 0.15 -3.78 -17.82
N VAL A 20 0.68 -3.81 -16.60
CA VAL A 20 0.09 -3.11 -15.47
C VAL A 20 0.54 -1.66 -15.55
N GLN A 21 -0.35 -0.72 -15.29
CA GLN A 21 0.06 0.68 -15.15
C GLN A 21 1.01 0.79 -13.96
N THR A 22 2.24 1.22 -14.24
CA THR A 22 3.18 1.61 -13.19
C THR A 22 2.82 3.04 -12.77
N VAL A 23 2.51 3.21 -11.49
CA VAL A 23 2.23 4.53 -10.90
C VAL A 23 3.32 4.80 -9.87
N ASP A 24 3.94 5.98 -9.95
CA ASP A 24 4.91 6.42 -8.94
C ASP A 24 4.17 6.81 -7.66
N VAL A 25 4.57 6.21 -6.53
CA VAL A 25 3.98 6.50 -5.23
C VAL A 25 5.08 6.93 -4.27
N ARG A 26 4.86 8.05 -3.58
CA ARG A 26 5.77 8.52 -2.54
C ARG A 26 5.71 7.59 -1.32
N LEU A 27 6.79 6.84 -1.09
CA LEU A 27 6.93 5.98 0.08
C LEU A 27 7.07 6.83 1.35
N SER A 28 6.37 6.44 2.43
CA SER A 28 6.58 7.02 3.75
C SER A 28 7.96 6.60 4.28
N ARG A 29 8.73 7.56 4.78
CA ARG A 29 10.06 7.35 5.37
C ARG A 29 10.07 7.71 6.85
N CYS A 30 10.92 7.06 7.63
CA CYS A 30 11.12 7.43 9.03
C CYS A 30 11.81 8.79 9.09
N ASN A 31 11.28 9.73 9.87
CA ASN A 31 11.91 11.06 10.02
C ASN A 31 13.28 11.01 10.71
N LYS A 32 13.56 9.96 11.49
CA LYS A 32 14.82 9.84 12.24
C LYS A 32 15.95 9.21 11.42
N CYS A 33 15.67 8.10 10.73
CA CYS A 33 16.70 7.33 10.01
C CYS A 33 16.48 7.21 8.50
N GLY A 34 15.38 7.74 7.97
CA GLY A 34 15.06 7.68 6.53
C GLY A 34 14.55 6.32 6.03
N SER A 35 14.55 5.28 6.86
CA SER A 35 14.13 3.92 6.47
C SER A 35 12.65 3.85 6.06
N THR A 36 12.37 3.04 5.03
CA THR A 36 11.02 2.67 4.60
C THR A 36 10.50 1.43 5.34
N GLU A 37 11.37 0.71 6.06
CA GLU A 37 11.00 -0.48 6.82
C GLU A 37 10.17 -0.11 8.05
N ARG A 38 9.05 -0.82 8.20
CA ARG A 38 8.05 -0.54 9.23
C ARG A 38 7.33 -1.81 9.66
N SER A 39 6.89 -1.84 10.91
CA SER A 39 6.03 -2.89 11.43
C SER A 39 4.61 -2.79 10.86
N LYS A 40 3.77 -3.79 11.15
CA LYS A 40 2.34 -3.74 10.81
C LYS A 40 1.67 -2.54 11.48
N TYR A 41 0.71 -1.94 10.79
CA TYR A 41 -0.12 -0.91 11.39
C TYR A 41 -0.92 -1.50 12.57
N TYR A 42 -0.92 -0.81 13.71
CA TYR A 42 -1.60 -1.27 14.93
C TYR A 42 -2.67 -0.31 15.44
N GLN A 43 -2.74 0.91 14.88
CA GLN A 43 -3.79 1.87 15.21
C GLN A 43 -4.20 2.62 13.95
N LYS A 44 -5.51 2.86 13.81
CA LYS A 44 -6.10 3.60 12.70
C LYS A 44 -7.06 4.64 13.27
N ARG A 45 -6.97 5.89 12.79
CA ARG A 45 -7.96 6.94 13.04
C ARG A 45 -8.31 7.64 11.73
N GLU A 46 -9.55 8.08 11.62
CA GLU A 46 -10.06 8.80 10.45
C GLU A 46 -10.66 10.14 10.87
N LEU A 47 -10.59 11.13 9.99
CA LEU A 47 -11.24 12.42 10.18
C LEU A 47 -11.80 12.88 8.84
N ALA A 48 -13.05 13.35 8.86
CA ALA A 48 -13.63 14.10 7.75
C ALA A 48 -12.96 15.48 7.73
N LEU A 49 -12.15 15.71 6.70
CA LEU A 49 -11.38 16.93 6.52
C LEU A 49 -11.24 17.16 5.03
N THR A 50 -11.65 18.34 4.56
CA THR A 50 -11.53 18.72 3.15
C THR A 50 -10.25 19.49 2.93
N GLY A 51 -9.54 19.18 1.83
CA GLY A 51 -8.32 19.89 1.45
C GLY A 51 -7.72 19.39 0.15
N ILE A 52 -6.53 19.90 -0.16
CA ILE A 52 -5.71 19.50 -1.32
C ILE A 52 -4.43 18.85 -0.78
N ASN A 53 -4.09 17.65 -1.26
CA ASN A 53 -2.89 16.93 -0.82
C ASN A 53 -1.62 17.50 -1.50
N GLN A 54 -0.46 16.92 -1.19
CA GLN A 54 0.83 17.35 -1.77
C GLN A 54 0.94 17.08 -3.28
N ASP A 55 0.12 16.16 -3.79
CA ASP A 55 0.06 15.78 -5.19
C ASP A 55 -0.98 16.61 -5.98
N GLY A 56 -1.64 17.56 -5.32
CA GLY A 56 -2.65 18.44 -5.92
C GLY A 56 -4.06 17.85 -5.98
N GLU A 57 -4.30 16.69 -5.37
CA GLU A 57 -5.58 16.00 -5.40
C GLU A 57 -6.49 16.47 -4.25
N ILE A 58 -7.77 16.65 -4.55
CA ILE A 58 -8.79 16.98 -3.56
C ILE A 58 -9.10 15.75 -2.73
N TYR A 59 -9.14 15.92 -1.41
CA TYR A 59 -9.60 14.90 -0.48
C TYR A 59 -10.70 15.47 0.42
N ASN A 60 -11.56 14.60 0.93
CA ASN A 60 -12.57 14.95 1.94
C ASN A 60 -12.46 14.11 3.22
N ARG A 61 -11.47 13.20 3.27
CA ARG A 61 -11.18 12.38 4.45
C ARG A 61 -9.69 12.08 4.54
N VAL A 62 -9.17 12.06 5.76
CA VAL A 62 -7.80 11.69 6.07
C VAL A 62 -7.79 10.50 7.01
N ILE A 63 -6.94 9.52 6.71
CA ILE A 63 -6.69 8.35 7.54
C ILE A 63 -5.26 8.44 8.08
N TRP A 64 -5.10 8.37 9.40
CA TRP A 64 -3.79 8.18 10.03
C TRP A 64 -3.66 6.74 10.49
N ARG A 65 -2.52 6.12 10.18
CA ARG A 65 -2.18 4.76 10.60
C ARG A 65 -0.86 4.75 11.35
N ARG A 66 -0.88 4.24 12.58
CA ARG A 66 0.30 4.18 13.43
C ARG A 66 1.11 2.91 13.18
N THR A 67 2.43 3.06 13.10
CA THR A 67 3.41 1.99 12.93
C THR A 67 4.71 2.35 13.69
N ARG A 68 5.67 1.43 13.72
CA ARG A 68 7.04 1.63 14.23
C ARG A 68 8.04 1.39 13.11
N CYS A 69 9.11 2.18 13.07
CA CYS A 69 10.25 1.90 12.19
C CYS A 69 11.01 0.66 12.68
N LEU A 70 11.32 -0.29 11.80
CA LEU A 70 12.04 -1.51 12.20
C LEU A 70 13.54 -1.25 12.46
N GLU A 71 14.10 -0.17 11.92
CA GLU A 71 15.52 0.17 12.08
C GLU A 71 15.83 0.93 13.39
N CYS A 72 14.95 1.85 13.81
CA CYS A 72 15.23 2.76 14.94
C CYS A 72 14.11 2.84 15.99
N ASP A 73 13.09 1.98 15.86
CA ASP A 73 11.89 1.89 16.72
C ASP A 73 11.06 3.17 16.88
N GLN A 74 11.37 4.23 16.11
CA GLN A 74 10.61 5.48 16.14
C GLN A 74 9.15 5.24 15.72
N ILE A 75 8.21 5.73 16.52
CA ILE A 75 6.78 5.72 16.20
C ILE A 75 6.51 6.68 15.03
N ARG A 76 5.71 6.21 14.07
CA ARG A 76 5.32 6.92 12.85
C ARG A 76 3.81 6.90 12.69
N ASP A 77 3.24 8.02 12.28
CA ASP A 77 1.84 8.12 11.83
C ASP A 77 1.81 8.39 10.32
N ASP A 78 1.56 7.33 9.55
CA ASP A 78 1.44 7.42 8.10
C ASP A 78 0.04 7.96 7.73
N ARG A 79 0.00 8.98 6.87
CA ARG A 79 -1.23 9.62 6.41
C ARG A 79 -1.65 9.10 5.03
N THR A 80 -2.94 8.84 4.86
CA THR A 80 -3.56 8.55 3.56
C THR A 80 -4.71 9.52 3.37
N TYR A 81 -4.65 10.31 2.30
CA TYR A 81 -5.72 11.21 1.87
C TYR A 81 -6.63 10.44 0.91
N ILE A 82 -7.94 10.48 1.13
CA ILE A 82 -8.91 9.83 0.27
C ILE A 82 -10.08 10.76 -0.05
N PHE A 83 -10.58 10.64 -1.28
CA PHE A 83 -11.83 11.24 -1.70
C PHE A 83 -12.92 10.16 -1.68
N VAL A 84 -13.94 10.36 -0.85
CA VAL A 84 -15.11 9.49 -0.78
C VAL A 84 -16.28 10.23 -1.42
N PRO A 85 -16.76 9.84 -2.61
CA PRO A 85 -17.91 10.49 -3.21
C PRO A 85 -19.15 10.29 -2.31
N PRO A 86 -20.09 11.25 -2.28
CA PRO A 86 -21.37 11.05 -1.64
C PRO A 86 -22.08 9.86 -2.30
N THR A 87 -22.60 8.95 -1.48
CA THR A 87 -23.48 7.88 -1.95
C THR A 87 -24.91 8.43 -1.91
N ASP A 88 -25.55 8.54 -3.07
CA ASP A 88 -26.99 8.82 -3.20
C ASP A 88 -27.86 7.66 -2.66
#